data_AF-A0A1V4XE21-F1
#
_entry.id   AF-A0A1V4XE21-F1
#
_cell.length_a   1.000
_cell.length_b   1.000
_cell.length_c   1.000
_cell.angle_alpha   90.00
_cell.angle_beta   90.00
_cell.angle_gamma   90.00
#
_symmetry.space_group_name_H-M   'P 1'
#
loop_
_entity.id
_entity.type
_entity.pdbx_description
1 polymer ?
#
loop_
_entity_poly.entity_id
_entity_poly.type
_entity_poly.pdbx_seq_one_letter_code
_entity_poly.pdbx_strand_id
1 'polypeptide(L)'
;MAMQDVYDFFYDVNFHLTGKGLQRLDDMLRPAIMSGVLSDMLTASLAKHSRTLRENQYFNGHPDLIVQGVYPGNAVKAGTEGVEIKTTRKVGGAVDTHGAREQWMCVFVYDIDTETEPALDRQPMTFTEVYLGHVAINDFRKNPRSELGTRTATLHKEGIQKLRRNWVYRVG
;
A
#
# COMPACT_ATOMS: atom_id res chain seq x y z
N MET A 1 1.79 -15.41 -2.19
CA MET A 1 1.44 -15.15 -3.61
C MET A 1 1.52 -13.67 -3.91
N ALA A 2 0.62 -12.81 -3.41
CA ALA A 2 0.69 -11.38 -3.76
C ALA A 2 2.01 -10.67 -3.41
N MET A 3 2.52 -10.87 -2.19
CA MET A 3 3.85 -10.34 -1.80
C MET A 3 5.00 -11.01 -2.58
N GLN A 4 4.84 -12.27 -3.00
CA GLN A 4 5.87 -13.00 -3.75
C GLN A 4 6.04 -12.41 -5.14
N ASP A 5 4.94 -12.10 -5.85
CA ASP A 5 5.00 -11.43 -7.16
C ASP A 5 5.80 -10.10 -7.08
N VAL A 6 5.69 -9.37 -5.96
CA VAL A 6 6.46 -8.14 -5.72
C VAL A 6 7.94 -8.44 -5.45
N TYR A 7 8.24 -9.44 -4.61
CA TYR A 7 9.62 -9.84 -4.33
C TYR A 7 10.33 -10.33 -5.59
N ASP A 8 9.68 -11.16 -6.41
CA ASP A 8 10.23 -11.68 -7.65
C ASP A 8 10.55 -10.52 -8.61
N PHE A 9 9.64 -9.55 -8.75
CA PHE A 9 9.90 -8.36 -9.57
C PHE A 9 11.11 -7.56 -9.10
N PHE A 10 11.21 -7.26 -7.80
CA PHE A 10 12.35 -6.48 -7.28
C PHE A 10 13.65 -7.27 -7.40
N TYR A 11 13.63 -8.58 -7.18
CA TYR A 11 14.78 -9.45 -7.39
C TYR A 11 15.26 -9.39 -8.84
N ASP A 12 14.38 -9.65 -9.81
CA ASP A 12 14.72 -9.67 -11.23
C ASP A 12 15.24 -8.31 -11.72
N VAL A 13 14.52 -7.23 -11.37
CA VAL A 13 14.92 -5.87 -11.77
C VAL A 13 16.26 -5.48 -11.15
N ASN A 14 16.43 -5.68 -9.84
CA ASN A 14 17.68 -5.31 -9.18
C ASN A 14 18.86 -6.16 -9.64
N PHE A 15 18.65 -7.46 -9.89
CA PHE A 15 19.67 -8.34 -10.46
C PHE A 15 20.15 -7.82 -11.82
N HIS A 16 19.23 -7.44 -12.71
CA HIS A 16 19.58 -6.90 -14.02
C HIS A 16 20.19 -5.49 -13.99
N LEU A 17 19.75 -4.63 -13.07
CA LEU A 17 20.31 -3.28 -12.90
C LEU A 17 21.76 -3.36 -12.38
N THR A 18 21.96 -4.08 -11.28
CA THR A 18 23.28 -4.22 -10.64
C THR A 18 24.27 -4.96 -11.54
N GLY A 19 23.82 -5.97 -12.30
CA GLY A 19 24.63 -6.65 -13.31
C GLY A 19 25.11 -5.74 -14.45
N LYS A 20 24.50 -4.57 -14.63
CA LYS A 20 24.91 -3.53 -15.59
C LYS A 20 25.65 -2.36 -14.93
N GLY A 21 26.00 -2.46 -13.66
CA GLY A 21 26.62 -1.37 -12.89
C GLY A 21 25.68 -0.22 -12.56
N LEU A 22 24.36 -0.43 -12.64
CA LEU A 22 23.35 0.55 -12.22
C LEU A 22 22.95 0.31 -10.76
N GLN A 23 22.41 1.35 -10.12
CA GLN A 23 21.85 1.25 -8.77
C GLN A 23 20.58 0.39 -8.76
N ARG A 24 20.22 -0.15 -7.59
CA ARG A 24 18.95 -0.86 -7.40
C ARG A 24 17.77 0.09 -7.63
N LEU A 25 16.64 -0.43 -8.06
CA LEU A 25 15.43 0.36 -8.27
C LEU A 25 14.99 1.07 -6.99
N ASP A 26 15.00 0.35 -5.87
CA ASP A 26 14.61 0.86 -4.56
C ASP A 26 15.57 1.91 -3.97
N ASP A 27 16.81 1.99 -4.47
CA ASP A 27 17.75 3.08 -4.15
C ASP A 27 17.44 4.36 -4.94
N MET A 28 16.93 4.20 -6.16
CA MET A 28 16.65 5.32 -7.08
C MET A 28 15.30 6.01 -6.79
N LEU A 29 14.34 5.29 -6.22
CA LEU A 29 12.98 5.80 -6.01
C LEU A 29 12.89 6.66 -4.75
N ARG A 30 12.29 7.87 -4.89
CA ARG A 30 11.88 8.65 -3.73
C ARG A 30 10.86 7.86 -2.89
N PRO A 31 10.87 7.95 -1.55
CA PRO A 31 10.00 7.14 -0.69
C PRO A 31 8.51 7.16 -1.07
N ALA A 32 7.98 8.34 -1.42
CA ALA A 32 6.58 8.48 -1.84
C ALA A 32 6.26 7.74 -3.14
N ILE A 33 7.20 7.71 -4.10
CA ILE A 33 7.04 6.97 -5.36
C ILE A 33 7.13 5.47 -5.08
N MET A 34 8.10 5.05 -4.25
CA MET A 34 8.25 3.65 -3.87
C MET A 34 6.98 3.10 -3.20
N SER A 35 6.39 3.84 -2.25
CA SER A 35 5.12 3.43 -1.64
C SER A 35 3.97 3.36 -2.66
N GLY A 36 3.92 4.29 -3.63
CA GLY A 36 2.95 4.24 -4.73
C GLY A 36 3.10 3.00 -5.60
N VAL A 37 4.32 2.75 -6.11
CA VAL A 37 4.65 1.58 -6.92
C VAL A 37 4.28 0.28 -6.21
N LEU A 38 4.65 0.12 -4.94
CA LEU A 38 4.28 -1.07 -4.17
C LEU A 38 2.76 -1.20 -4.02
N SER A 39 2.03 -0.11 -3.81
CA SER A 39 0.56 -0.15 -3.68
C SER A 39 -0.10 -0.60 -4.99
N ASP A 40 0.38 -0.11 -6.14
CA ASP A 40 -0.12 -0.49 -7.46
C ASP A 40 0.18 -1.97 -7.76
N MET A 41 1.42 -2.41 -7.51
CA MET A 41 1.83 -3.81 -7.71
C MET A 41 1.03 -4.77 -6.81
N LEU A 42 0.82 -4.40 -5.55
CA LEU A 42 0.03 -5.19 -4.60
C LEU A 42 -1.45 -5.23 -5.01
N THR A 43 -2.00 -4.11 -5.48
CA THR A 43 -3.37 -4.05 -6.03
C THR A 43 -3.52 -5.03 -7.18
N ALA A 44 -2.66 -4.94 -8.20
CA ALA A 44 -2.70 -5.83 -9.36
C ALA A 44 -2.50 -7.31 -8.96
N SER A 45 -1.54 -7.60 -8.09
CA SER A 45 -1.26 -8.97 -7.67
C SER A 45 -2.37 -9.55 -6.79
N LEU A 46 -2.93 -8.78 -5.85
CA LEU A 46 -4.08 -9.21 -5.05
C LEU A 46 -5.31 -9.47 -5.94
N ALA A 47 -5.59 -8.63 -6.93
CA ALA A 47 -6.67 -8.85 -7.89
C ALA A 47 -6.47 -10.13 -8.70
N LYS A 48 -5.25 -10.36 -9.19
CA LYS A 48 -4.85 -11.57 -9.94
C LYS A 48 -5.06 -12.85 -9.12
N HIS A 49 -4.73 -12.82 -7.83
CA HIS A 49 -4.83 -13.98 -6.94
C HIS A 49 -6.19 -14.09 -6.22
N SER A 50 -7.10 -13.13 -6.41
CA SER A 50 -8.42 -13.12 -5.77
C SER A 50 -9.51 -13.71 -6.66
N ARG A 51 -10.39 -14.52 -6.04
CA ARG A 51 -11.59 -15.04 -6.69
C ARG A 51 -12.68 -13.98 -6.82
N THR A 52 -12.72 -13.01 -5.91
CA THR A 52 -13.85 -12.09 -5.73
C THR A 52 -13.47 -10.61 -5.87
N LEU A 53 -12.20 -10.25 -5.69
CA LEU A 53 -11.73 -8.87 -5.84
C LEU A 53 -11.15 -8.64 -7.24
N ARG A 54 -11.41 -7.45 -7.79
CA ARG A 54 -10.88 -6.95 -9.06
C ARG A 54 -10.34 -5.53 -8.86
N GLU A 55 -9.39 -5.15 -9.69
CA GLU A 55 -8.97 -3.74 -9.77
C GLU A 55 -10.15 -2.86 -10.19
N ASN A 56 -10.25 -1.69 -9.58
CA ASN A 56 -11.23 -0.70 -9.97
C ASN A 56 -10.85 -0.08 -11.33
N GLN A 57 -11.66 -0.33 -12.35
CA GLN A 57 -11.42 0.13 -13.72
C GLN A 57 -11.73 1.62 -13.92
N TYR A 58 -12.24 2.32 -12.89
CA TYR A 58 -12.38 3.76 -12.94
C TYR A 58 -11.02 4.43 -12.70
N PHE A 59 -10.58 5.29 -13.63
CA PHE A 59 -9.34 6.05 -13.47
C PHE A 59 -9.37 6.90 -12.18
N ASN A 60 -8.43 6.66 -11.27
CA ASN A 60 -8.40 7.25 -9.92
C ASN A 60 -9.70 6.99 -9.13
N GLY A 61 -10.31 5.82 -9.33
CA GLY A 61 -11.42 5.33 -8.54
C GLY A 61 -10.99 4.94 -7.13
N HIS A 62 -11.98 4.78 -6.25
CA HIS A 62 -11.78 4.30 -4.89
C HIS A 62 -12.94 3.37 -4.53
N PRO A 63 -12.70 2.26 -3.82
CA PRO A 63 -11.39 1.71 -3.40
C PRO A 63 -10.56 1.16 -4.57
N ASP A 64 -9.27 0.89 -4.32
CA ASP A 64 -8.32 0.33 -5.30
C ASP A 64 -8.80 -1.04 -5.84
N LEU A 65 -9.24 -1.92 -4.93
CA LEU A 65 -9.88 -3.20 -5.24
C LEU A 65 -11.38 -3.13 -4.93
N ILE A 66 -12.21 -3.69 -5.80
CA ILE A 66 -13.66 -3.78 -5.62
C ILE A 66 -14.17 -5.21 -5.70
N VAL A 67 -15.33 -5.48 -5.10
CA VAL A 67 -16.01 -6.77 -5.19
C VAL A 67 -16.59 -6.96 -6.60
N GLN A 68 -16.23 -8.05 -7.26
CA GLN A 68 -16.67 -8.39 -8.60
C GLN A 68 -18.20 -8.47 -8.66
N GLY A 69 -18.79 -7.81 -9.66
CA GLY A 69 -20.23 -7.84 -9.91
C GLY A 69 -21.06 -6.85 -9.08
N VAL A 70 -20.45 -6.14 -8.13
CA VAL A 70 -21.14 -5.08 -7.37
C VAL A 70 -21.29 -3.80 -8.18
N TYR A 71 -20.22 -3.37 -8.85
CA TYR A 71 -20.22 -2.14 -9.65
C TYR A 71 -20.25 -2.46 -11.15
N PRO A 72 -21.09 -1.78 -11.96
CA PRO A 72 -21.12 -1.97 -13.40
C PRO A 72 -19.73 -1.79 -14.02
N GLY A 73 -19.33 -2.75 -14.87
CA GLY A 73 -18.02 -2.74 -15.53
C GLY A 73 -16.83 -2.80 -14.57
N ASN A 74 -17.02 -3.22 -13.31
CA ASN A 74 -15.97 -3.14 -12.29
C ASN A 74 -15.35 -1.73 -12.19
N ALA A 75 -16.17 -0.68 -12.34
CA ALA A 75 -15.69 0.71 -12.32
C ALA A 75 -16.57 1.56 -11.39
N VAL A 76 -15.95 2.22 -10.41
CA VAL A 76 -16.64 3.17 -9.55
C VAL A 76 -15.72 4.31 -9.13
N LYS A 77 -16.20 5.55 -9.23
CA LYS A 77 -15.44 6.73 -8.79
C LYS A 77 -15.20 6.73 -7.27
N ALA A 78 -16.24 6.39 -6.50
CA ALA A 78 -16.20 6.25 -5.06
C ALA A 78 -17.22 5.18 -4.63
N GLY A 79 -16.73 4.06 -4.13
CA GLY A 79 -17.51 2.93 -3.63
C GLY A 79 -17.14 2.58 -2.19
N THR A 80 -17.91 1.68 -1.60
CA THR A 80 -17.72 1.12 -0.25
C THR A 80 -17.41 -0.37 -0.27
N GLU A 81 -17.77 -1.06 -1.36
CA GLU A 81 -17.63 -2.51 -1.52
C GLU A 81 -16.29 -2.84 -2.15
N GLY A 82 -15.26 -2.88 -1.31
CA GLY A 82 -13.90 -3.15 -1.76
C GLY A 82 -12.86 -2.88 -0.68
N VAL A 83 -11.58 -2.86 -1.08
CA VAL A 83 -10.43 -2.70 -0.18
C VAL A 83 -9.46 -1.69 -0.77
N GLU A 84 -9.13 -0.67 0.01
CA GLU A 84 -8.06 0.28 -0.30
C GLU A 84 -6.71 -0.34 0.07
N ILE A 85 -5.75 -0.30 -0.86
CA ILE A 85 -4.40 -0.79 -0.66
C ILE A 85 -3.47 0.40 -0.37
N LYS A 86 -2.67 0.27 0.68
CA LYS A 86 -1.65 1.26 1.02
C LYS A 86 -0.37 0.57 1.46
N THR A 87 0.74 1.23 1.25
CA THR A 87 2.03 0.80 1.80
C THR A 87 2.69 1.91 2.60
N THR A 88 3.57 1.55 3.52
CA THR A 88 4.32 2.50 4.34
C THR A 88 5.59 1.88 4.91
N ARG A 89 6.60 2.71 5.19
CA ARG A 89 7.77 2.32 6.00
C ARG A 89 7.53 2.51 7.51
N LYS A 90 6.40 3.12 7.90
CA LYS A 90 6.09 3.40 9.30
C LYS A 90 5.59 2.14 9.98
N VAL A 91 6.40 1.61 10.90
CA VAL A 91 6.04 0.50 11.80
C VAL A 91 4.64 0.71 12.39
N GLY A 92 3.83 -0.34 12.33
CA GLY A 92 2.44 -0.31 12.76
C GLY A 92 1.50 0.39 11.78
N GLY A 93 1.85 0.52 10.49
CA GLY A 93 0.90 0.76 9.40
C GLY A 93 0.33 2.18 9.32
N ALA A 94 1.02 3.20 9.83
CA ALA A 94 0.54 4.58 9.70
C ALA A 94 0.72 5.08 8.26
N VAL A 95 -0.38 5.47 7.61
CA VAL A 95 -0.39 5.97 6.21
C VAL A 95 -1.25 7.23 6.10
N ASP A 96 -0.94 8.07 5.11
CA ASP A 96 -1.80 9.17 4.70
C ASP A 96 -2.74 8.70 3.59
N THR A 97 -4.01 9.11 3.68
CA THR A 97 -5.05 8.81 2.69
C THR A 97 -5.49 10.08 1.98
N HIS A 98 -6.16 9.98 0.83
CA HIS A 98 -6.73 11.13 0.10
C HIS A 98 -7.97 11.76 0.76
N GLY A 99 -8.30 11.35 1.99
CA GLY A 99 -9.37 11.93 2.81
C GLY A 99 -9.92 10.91 3.81
N ALA A 100 -10.55 11.41 4.88
CA ALA A 100 -11.23 10.54 5.84
C ALA A 100 -12.44 9.90 5.15
N ARG A 101 -12.42 8.57 5.05
CA ARG A 101 -13.48 7.77 4.44
C ARG A 101 -13.71 6.52 5.25
N GLU A 102 -14.96 6.09 5.28
CA GLU A 102 -15.30 4.76 5.74
C GLU A 102 -14.90 3.74 4.66
N GLN A 103 -14.04 2.80 5.01
CA GLN A 103 -13.43 1.88 4.05
C GLN A 103 -12.79 0.67 4.75
N TRP A 104 -12.66 -0.44 4.01
CA TRP A 104 -11.67 -1.46 4.34
C TRP A 104 -10.30 -1.00 3.88
N MET A 105 -9.34 -0.99 4.79
CA MET A 105 -7.97 -0.56 4.51
C MET A 105 -7.02 -1.73 4.72
N CYS A 106 -6.25 -2.06 3.69
CA CYS A 106 -5.16 -3.04 3.73
C CYS A 106 -3.82 -2.31 3.65
N VAL A 107 -3.06 -2.32 4.75
CA VAL A 107 -1.78 -1.64 4.85
C VAL A 107 -0.64 -2.64 4.90
N PHE A 108 0.28 -2.57 3.95
CA PHE A 108 1.53 -3.31 3.93
C PHE A 108 2.66 -2.42 4.46
N VAL A 109 3.30 -2.85 5.55
CA VAL A 109 4.51 -2.22 6.05
C VAL A 109 5.70 -2.91 5.41
N TYR A 110 6.62 -2.12 4.87
CA TYR A 110 7.83 -2.63 4.22
C TYR A 110 9.07 -1.93 4.75
N ASP A 111 10.20 -2.61 4.62
CA ASP A 111 11.52 -2.09 4.91
C ASP A 111 12.45 -2.23 3.70
N ILE A 112 13.39 -1.28 3.62
CA ILE A 112 14.45 -1.25 2.62
C ILE A 112 15.72 -0.93 3.37
N ASP A 113 16.73 -1.78 3.18
CA ASP A 113 18.08 -1.52 3.64
C ASP A 113 18.69 -0.38 2.81
N THR A 114 18.84 0.78 3.44
CA THR A 114 19.49 1.96 2.86
C THR A 114 20.82 2.29 3.54
N GLU A 115 21.30 1.42 4.43
CA GLU A 115 22.44 1.68 5.30
C GLU A 115 23.66 0.82 4.95
N THR A 116 23.46 -0.43 4.54
CA THR A 116 24.57 -1.34 4.22
C THR A 116 25.38 -0.85 3.02
N GLU A 117 26.70 -0.93 3.15
CA GLU A 117 27.68 -0.64 2.10
C GLU A 117 28.70 -1.78 1.95
N PRO A 118 29.13 -2.10 0.71
CA PRO A 118 28.70 -1.49 -0.56
C PRO A 118 27.22 -1.77 -0.87
N ALA A 119 26.56 -0.89 -1.64
CA ALA A 119 25.14 -1.04 -1.98
C ALA A 119 24.73 -2.41 -2.57
N LEU A 120 25.68 -3.17 -3.14
CA LEU A 120 25.48 -4.55 -3.60
C LEU A 120 25.21 -5.55 -2.46
N ASP A 121 25.62 -5.23 -1.23
CA ASP A 121 25.46 -6.09 -0.05
C ASP A 121 24.17 -5.77 0.74
N ARG A 122 23.43 -4.74 0.32
CA ARG A 122 22.15 -4.35 0.95
C ARG A 122 21.15 -5.49 0.89
N GLN A 123 20.42 -5.66 1.98
CA GLN A 123 19.35 -6.66 2.03
C GLN A 123 18.22 -6.31 1.03
N PRO A 124 17.52 -7.33 0.49
CA PRO A 124 16.34 -7.11 -0.34
C PRO A 124 15.23 -6.36 0.42
N MET A 125 14.37 -5.63 -0.30
CA MET A 125 13.16 -5.06 0.27
C MET A 125 12.25 -6.16 0.83
N THR A 126 11.73 -5.97 2.04
CA THR A 126 10.86 -6.96 2.70
C THR A 126 9.60 -6.31 3.25
N PHE A 127 8.47 -7.02 3.16
CA PHE A 127 7.28 -6.70 3.94
C PHE A 127 7.45 -7.24 5.36
N THR A 128 7.20 -6.39 6.34
CA THR A 128 7.36 -6.70 7.77
C THR A 128 6.02 -6.86 8.48
N GLU A 129 4.97 -6.17 8.02
CA GLU A 129 3.63 -6.23 8.62
C GLU A 129 2.55 -6.07 7.54
N VAL A 130 1.39 -6.69 7.74
CA VAL A 130 0.18 -6.47 6.94
C VAL A 130 -1.01 -6.34 7.88
N TYR A 131 -1.79 -5.29 7.71
CA TYR A 131 -3.02 -5.03 8.46
C TYR A 131 -4.19 -4.93 7.51
N LEU A 132 -5.33 -5.53 7.86
CA LEU A 132 -6.58 -5.41 7.11
C LEU A 132 -7.70 -5.11 8.08
N GLY A 133 -8.23 -3.89 8.05
CA GLY A 133 -9.28 -3.49 8.98
C GLY A 133 -10.23 -2.46 8.40
N HIS A 134 -11.48 -2.51 8.86
CA HIS A 134 -12.49 -1.51 8.54
C HIS A 134 -12.31 -0.26 9.41
N VAL A 135 -12.12 0.89 8.77
CA VAL A 135 -11.98 2.19 9.43
C VAL A 135 -13.15 3.09 9.06
N ALA A 136 -13.62 3.90 10.01
CA ALA A 136 -14.69 4.87 9.81
C ALA A 136 -14.11 6.30 9.81
N ILE A 137 -14.89 7.28 9.35
CA ILE A 137 -14.47 8.70 9.32
C ILE A 137 -13.99 9.19 10.69
N ASN A 138 -14.63 8.74 11.77
CA ASN A 138 -14.25 9.10 13.13
C ASN A 138 -12.90 8.54 13.59
N ASP A 139 -12.33 7.56 12.87
CA ASP A 139 -11.00 6.99 13.16
C ASP A 139 -9.83 7.88 12.64
N PHE A 140 -10.14 8.99 11.96
CA PHE A 140 -9.17 9.93 11.38
C PHE A 140 -8.97 11.19 12.23
N ARG A 141 -7.76 11.76 12.16
CA ARG A 141 -7.45 13.02 12.84
C ARG A 141 -8.33 14.16 12.30
N LYS A 142 -8.94 14.92 13.20
CA LYS A 142 -9.59 16.20 12.86
C LYS A 142 -8.53 17.29 12.77
N ASN A 143 -8.11 17.63 11.56
CA ASN A 143 -7.22 18.78 11.35
C ASN A 143 -8.05 20.02 10.99
N PRO A 144 -8.00 21.11 11.78
CA PRO A 144 -8.52 22.41 11.33
C PRO A 144 -7.53 22.98 10.29
N ARG A 145 -7.78 22.80 8.99
CA ARG A 145 -6.92 23.36 7.92
C ARG A 145 -7.75 23.90 6.74
N SER A 146 -7.18 24.90 6.08
CA SER A 146 -7.77 25.79 5.08
C SER A 146 -8.02 25.13 3.70
N GLU A 147 -8.69 25.87 2.82
CA GLU A 147 -9.27 25.42 1.54
C GLU A 147 -8.27 25.00 0.45
N LEU A 148 -6.98 25.27 0.60
CA LEU A 148 -5.97 25.09 -0.46
C LEU A 148 -5.11 23.85 -0.19
N GLY A 149 -5.60 22.68 -0.58
CA GLY A 149 -4.84 21.43 -0.62
C GLY A 149 -5.72 20.19 -0.80
N THR A 150 -5.17 19.14 -1.42
CA THR A 150 -5.81 17.81 -1.43
C THR A 150 -5.98 17.36 0.02
N ARG A 151 -7.22 17.09 0.44
CA ARG A 151 -7.54 16.76 1.84
C ARG A 151 -6.91 15.43 2.24
N THR A 152 -5.67 15.42 2.72
CA THR A 152 -5.08 14.19 3.26
C THR A 152 -5.59 13.91 4.67
N ALA A 153 -5.79 12.63 5.00
CA ALA A 153 -6.20 12.21 6.34
C ALA A 153 -5.37 11.03 6.83
N THR A 154 -4.97 11.09 8.09
CA THR A 154 -4.22 10.04 8.79
C THR A 154 -5.09 9.52 9.93
N LEU A 155 -5.04 8.23 10.23
CA LEU A 155 -5.69 7.70 11.43
C LEU A 155 -5.14 8.38 12.71
N HIS A 156 -6.02 8.61 13.68
CA HIS A 156 -5.58 9.01 15.02
C HIS A 156 -5.09 7.80 15.82
N LYS A 157 -4.67 8.01 17.06
CA LYS A 157 -4.03 6.99 17.90
C LYS A 157 -4.91 5.75 18.09
N GLU A 158 -6.18 5.93 18.39
CA GLU A 158 -7.13 4.84 18.60
C GLU A 158 -7.53 4.21 17.27
N GLY A 159 -7.65 5.00 16.19
CA GLY A 159 -7.89 4.49 14.83
C GLY A 159 -6.77 3.57 14.35
N ILE A 160 -5.50 3.95 14.56
CA ILE A 160 -4.37 3.09 14.19
C ILE A 160 -4.28 1.85 15.10
N GLN A 161 -4.63 1.96 16.38
CA GLN A 161 -4.73 0.79 17.28
C GLN A 161 -5.82 -0.18 16.82
N LYS A 162 -6.98 0.34 16.39
CA LYS A 162 -8.07 -0.45 15.82
C LYS A 162 -7.62 -1.20 14.57
N LEU A 163 -6.89 -0.54 13.67
CA LEU A 163 -6.31 -1.20 12.49
C LEU A 163 -5.34 -2.33 12.90
N ARG A 164 -4.42 -2.05 13.83
CA ARG A 164 -3.38 -3.01 14.28
C ARG A 164 -3.93 -4.27 14.96
N ARG A 165 -5.14 -4.21 15.52
CA ARG A 165 -5.81 -5.40 16.09
C ARG A 165 -6.17 -6.43 15.02
N ASN A 166 -6.25 -6.03 13.75
CA ASN A 166 -6.59 -6.88 12.62
C ASN A 166 -5.35 -7.11 11.73
N TRP A 167 -4.29 -7.67 12.31
CA TRP A 167 -3.10 -8.04 11.56
C TRP A 167 -3.31 -9.34 10.79
N VAL A 168 -2.78 -9.39 9.58
CA VAL A 168 -2.77 -10.57 8.69
C VAL A 168 -1.40 -11.23 8.68
N TYR A 169 -0.35 -10.42 8.78
CA TYR A 169 1.04 -10.88 8.77
C TYR A 169 1.91 -9.95 9.62
N ARG A 170 2.85 -10.50 10.39
CA ARG A 170 3.88 -9.77 11.13
C ARG A 170 5.13 -10.64 11.24
N VAL A 171 6.29 -10.09 10.92
CA VAL A 171 7.58 -10.70 11.29
C VAL A 171 7.79 -10.46 12.78
N GLY A 172 8.10 -11.53 13.53
CA GLY A 172 8.30 -11.52 14.98
C GLY A 172 9.65 -10.98 15.41
#